data_AF-A0A5N5GVA6-F1
#
_entry.id   AF-A0A5N5GVA6-F1
#
_cell.length_a   1.000
_cell.length_b   1.000
_cell.length_c   1.000
_cell.angle_alpha   90.00
_cell.angle_beta   90.00
_cell.angle_gamma   90.00
#
_symmetry.space_group_name_H-M   'P 1'
#
loop_
_entity.id
_entity.type
_entity.pdbx_description
1 polymer ?
#
loop_
_entity_poly.entity_id
_entity_poly.type
_entity_poly.pdbx_seq_one_letter_code
_entity_poly.pdbx_strand_id
1 'polypeptide(L)'
;MKRLHSFVLMFSGNFDIKSTADKLLIYLTFYINVALKRLEGCRTLAEGTKAIINLGLEKVPVPGDPSFPFPGLFPLHQSQQEAELLRNYLKQIREEASGRLLSVAYCCGF
;
A
#
# COMPACT_ATOMS: atom_id res chain seq x y z
N MET A 1 -8.74 16.55 -2.44
CA MET A 1 -7.76 15.59 -2.98
C MET A 1 -6.40 16.17 -3.41
N LYS A 2 -6.28 17.46 -3.80
CA LYS A 2 -4.98 18.05 -4.21
C LYS A 2 -3.91 18.18 -3.11
N ARG A 3 -4.25 17.95 -1.83
CA ARG A 3 -3.30 18.04 -0.68
C ARG A 3 -2.67 16.70 -0.26
N LEU A 4 -3.10 15.55 -0.80
CA LEU A 4 -2.44 14.26 -0.51
C LEU A 4 -1.38 13.85 -1.54
N HIS A 5 -1.26 14.59 -2.64
CA HIS A 5 -0.26 14.35 -3.68
C HIS A 5 1.20 14.67 -3.24
N SER A 6 1.39 14.99 -1.96
CA SER A 6 2.65 15.46 -1.38
C SER A 6 3.14 14.62 -0.21
N PHE A 7 2.74 13.35 -0.10
CA PHE A 7 3.25 12.47 0.97
C PHE A 7 4.63 11.87 0.64
N VAL A 8 5.63 12.73 0.79
CA VAL A 8 6.91 12.53 1.50
C VAL A 8 8.00 11.63 0.89
N LEU A 9 7.73 10.66 0.01
CA LEU A 9 8.82 9.79 -0.51
C LEU A 9 9.17 9.96 -1.99
N MET A 10 8.46 10.81 -2.72
CA MET A 10 8.73 11.07 -4.14
C MET A 10 9.89 12.08 -4.37
N PHE A 11 10.46 12.69 -3.32
CA PHE A 11 11.40 13.82 -3.44
C PHE A 11 12.80 13.63 -2.82
N SER A 12 13.12 12.46 -2.24
CA SER A 12 14.46 12.24 -1.68
C SER A 12 15.25 11.33 -2.60
N GLY A 13 16.18 11.91 -3.36
CA GLY A 13 17.21 11.14 -4.06
C GLY A 13 17.89 10.18 -3.09
N ASN A 14 17.80 8.89 -3.40
CA ASN A 14 18.36 7.76 -2.66
C ASN A 14 17.89 7.63 -1.20
N PHE A 15 16.77 6.94 -0.99
CA PHE A 15 16.40 6.41 0.32
C PHE A 15 17.35 5.27 0.69
N ASP A 16 18.21 5.49 1.70
CA ASP A 16 19.18 4.51 2.17
C ASP A 16 18.50 3.43 3.02
N ILE A 17 18.49 2.19 2.53
CA ILE A 17 17.73 1.08 3.10
C ILE A 17 18.60 0.36 4.12
N LYS A 18 18.42 0.68 5.40
CA LYS A 18 19.26 0.18 6.50
C LYS A 18 18.68 -1.05 7.18
N SER A 19 17.37 -1.25 7.09
CA SER A 19 16.65 -2.23 7.91
C SER A 19 15.43 -2.84 7.20
N THR A 20 14.89 -3.90 7.79
CA THR A 20 13.62 -4.51 7.36
C THR A 20 12.43 -3.56 7.54
N ALA A 21 12.48 -2.68 8.54
CA ALA A 21 11.45 -1.66 8.77
C ALA A 21 11.39 -0.66 7.59
N ASP A 22 12.54 -0.28 7.03
CA ASP A 22 12.64 0.59 5.86
C ASP A 22 11.96 -0.04 4.64
N LYS A 23 12.13 -1.35 4.45
CA LYS A 23 11.46 -2.10 3.37
C LYS A 23 9.94 -2.09 3.55
N LEU A 24 9.46 -2.26 4.78
CA LEU A 24 8.03 -2.18 5.09
C LEU A 24 7.48 -0.76 4.85
N LEU A 25 8.24 0.27 5.19
CA LEU A 25 7.88 1.66 4.93
C LEU A 25 7.76 1.95 3.43
N ILE A 26 8.71 1.48 2.62
CA ILE A 26 8.66 1.58 1.15
C ILE A 26 7.40 0.89 0.62
N TYR A 27 7.10 -0.33 1.10
CA TYR A 27 5.92 -1.08 0.70
C TYR A 27 4.62 -0.35 1.03
N LEU A 28 4.47 0.14 2.27
CA LEU A 28 3.29 0.87 2.71
C LEU A 28 3.09 2.16 1.91
N THR A 29 4.17 2.87 1.62
CA THR A 29 4.14 4.09 0.81
C THR A 29 3.66 3.79 -0.60
N PHE A 30 4.18 2.75 -1.24
CA PHE A 30 3.69 2.30 -2.54
C PHE A 30 2.20 1.95 -2.49
N TYR A 31 1.78 1.18 -1.47
CA TYR A 31 0.39 0.80 -1.31
C TYR A 31 -0.53 2.01 -1.15
N ILE A 32 -0.13 2.99 -0.33
CA ILE A 32 -0.86 4.24 -0.15
C ILE A 32 -0.99 4.99 -1.48
N ASN A 33 0.06 5.05 -2.30
CA ASN A 33 -0.02 5.67 -3.63
C ASN A 33 -1.02 4.95 -4.56
N VAL A 34 -1.05 3.62 -4.55
CA VAL A 34 -2.04 2.84 -5.32
C VAL A 34 -3.46 3.12 -4.82
N ALA A 35 -3.67 3.12 -3.50
CA ALA A 35 -4.96 3.39 -2.89
C ALA A 35 -5.43 4.82 -3.19
N LEU A 36 -4.54 5.81 -3.10
CA LEU A 36 -4.83 7.21 -3.47
C LEU A 36 -5.25 7.33 -4.93
N LYS A 37 -4.53 6.71 -5.87
CA LYS A 37 -4.92 6.66 -7.28
C LYS A 37 -6.30 6.04 -7.47
N ARG A 38 -6.66 5.03 -6.67
CA ARG A 38 -7.99 4.43 -6.71
C ARG A 38 -9.08 5.39 -6.22
N LEU A 39 -8.76 6.24 -5.25
CA LEU A 39 -9.65 7.22 -4.65
C LEU A 39 -9.80 8.51 -5.48
N GLU A 40 -8.88 8.83 -6.40
CA GLU A 40 -8.91 10.06 -7.21
C GLU A 40 -10.24 10.32 -7.93
N GLY A 41 -10.97 9.26 -8.30
CA GLY A 41 -12.28 9.35 -8.95
C GLY A 41 -13.49 9.27 -8.02
N CYS A 42 -13.30 8.98 -6.74
CA CYS A 42 -14.38 8.78 -5.77
C CYS A 42 -14.78 10.12 -5.14
N ARG A 43 -16.06 10.49 -5.24
CA ARG A 43 -16.57 11.77 -4.73
C ARG A 43 -17.22 11.66 -3.36
N THR A 44 -17.65 10.45 -2.99
CA THR A 44 -18.31 10.19 -1.72
C THR A 44 -17.56 9.16 -0.89
N LEU A 45 -17.76 9.19 0.43
CA LEU A 45 -17.19 8.20 1.34
C LEU A 45 -17.62 6.78 0.95
N ALA A 46 -18.87 6.59 0.51
CA ALA A 46 -19.38 5.28 0.10
C ALA A 46 -18.64 4.73 -1.14
N GLU A 47 -18.44 5.57 -2.16
CA GLU A 47 -17.66 5.22 -3.35
C GLU A 47 -16.21 4.90 -2.99
N GLY A 48 -15.58 5.75 -2.18
CA GLY A 48 -14.20 5.56 -1.73
C GLY A 48 -14.03 4.27 -0.93
N THR A 49 -14.95 4.00 -0.01
CA THR A 49 -14.95 2.78 0.81
C THR A 49 -15.08 1.54 -0.05
N LYS A 50 -16.01 1.55 -1.01
CA LYS A 50 -16.16 0.45 -1.97
C LYS A 50 -14.90 0.22 -2.80
N ALA A 51 -14.28 1.30 -3.29
CA ALA A 51 -13.06 1.22 -4.09
C ALA A 51 -11.88 0.62 -3.30
N ILE A 52 -11.75 1.00 -2.03
CA ILE A 52 -10.70 0.49 -1.13
C ILE A 52 -10.95 -0.96 -0.69
N ILE A 53 -12.20 -1.34 -0.39
CA ILE A 53 -12.56 -2.75 -0.11
C ILE A 53 -12.21 -3.62 -1.32
N ASN A 54 -12.58 -3.21 -2.53
CA ASN A 54 -12.26 -3.96 -3.74
C ASN A 54 -10.74 -4.10 -3.94
N LEU A 55 -9.96 -3.05 -3.66
CA LEU A 55 -8.50 -3.12 -3.69
C LEU A 55 -7.93 -4.10 -2.64
N GLY A 56 -8.56 -4.20 -1.46
CA GLY A 56 -8.17 -5.16 -0.41
C GLY A 56 -8.47 -6.62 -0.75
N LEU A 57 -9.46 -6.88 -1.62
CA LEU A 57 -9.79 -8.22 -2.11
C LEU A 57 -8.84 -8.72 -3.20
N GLU A 58 -8.09 -7.82 -3.84
CA GLU A 58 -7.09 -8.20 -4.84
C GLU A 58 -5.97 -9.04 -4.22
N LYS A 59 -5.44 -10.01 -4.99
CA LYS A 59 -4.32 -10.85 -4.53
C LYS A 59 -3.11 -9.95 -4.23
N VAL A 60 -2.65 -9.98 -2.98
CA VAL A 60 -1.49 -9.20 -2.52
C VAL A 60 -0.21 -9.81 -3.06
N PRO A 61 0.53 -9.22 -4.02
CA PRO A 61 1.77 -9.81 -4.51
C PRO A 61 2.86 -9.84 -3.44
N VAL A 62 3.68 -10.90 -3.45
CA VAL A 62 4.85 -11.08 -2.57
C VAL A 62 6.13 -11.25 -3.40
N PRO A 63 7.33 -11.10 -2.82
CA PRO A 63 8.59 -11.28 -3.55
C PRO A 63 8.64 -12.64 -4.27
N GLY A 64 8.95 -12.61 -5.57
CA GLY A 64 8.91 -13.78 -6.47
C GLY A 64 7.66 -13.86 -7.34
N ASP A 65 6.57 -13.18 -6.98
CA ASP A 65 5.40 -13.05 -7.86
C ASP A 65 5.73 -12.10 -9.05
N PRO A 66 5.27 -12.40 -10.28
CA PRO A 66 5.52 -11.54 -11.45
C PRO A 66 4.97 -10.11 -11.32
N SER A 67 3.93 -9.92 -10.51
CA SER A 67 3.30 -8.61 -10.26
C SER A 67 3.89 -7.87 -9.06
N PHE A 68 4.97 -8.37 -8.45
CA PHE A 68 5.62 -7.71 -7.33
C PHE A 68 6.43 -6.49 -7.81
N PRO A 69 6.19 -5.28 -7.27
CA PRO A 69 6.67 -4.04 -7.87
C PRO A 69 8.13 -3.68 -7.54
N PHE A 70 8.83 -4.49 -6.73
CA PHE A 70 10.17 -4.17 -6.22
C PHE A 70 11.19 -5.27 -6.55
N PRO A 71 11.70 -5.33 -7.79
CA PRO A 71 12.68 -6.34 -8.18
C PRO A 71 13.97 -6.20 -7.38
N GLY A 72 14.48 -7.31 -6.83
CA GLY A 72 15.76 -7.38 -6.11
C GLY A 72 15.82 -6.70 -4.74
N LEU A 73 14.80 -5.93 -4.34
CA LEU A 73 14.80 -5.19 -3.08
C LEU A 73 14.47 -6.07 -1.86
N PHE A 74 13.59 -7.05 -2.07
CA PHE A 74 13.13 -7.97 -1.04
C PHE A 74 13.72 -9.36 -1.28
N PRO A 75 14.10 -10.09 -0.20
CA PRO A 75 14.51 -11.47 -0.35
C PRO A 75 13.34 -12.32 -0.87
N LEU A 76 13.66 -13.35 -1.66
CA LEU A 76 12.68 -14.34 -2.06
C LEU A 76 12.28 -15.20 -0.86
N HIS A 77 11.03 -15.65 -0.85
CA HIS A 77 10.54 -16.62 0.12
C HIS A 77 11.21 -17.98 -0.11
N GLN A 78 11.49 -18.72 0.96
CA GLN A 78 12.15 -20.03 0.92
C GLN A 78 11.15 -21.17 0.72
N SER A 79 9.86 -20.93 1.00
CA SER A 79 8.79 -21.91 0.86
C SER A 79 7.45 -21.25 0.52
N GLN A 80 6.52 -22.05 0.00
CA GLN A 80 5.13 -21.59 -0.23
C GLN A 80 4.41 -21.19 1.07
N GLN A 81 4.75 -21.84 2.19
CA GLN A 81 4.18 -21.50 3.50
C GLN A 81 4.65 -20.12 3.98
N GLU A 82 5.93 -19.80 3.81
CA GLU A 82 6.47 -18.48 4.13
C GLU A 82 5.87 -17.40 3.21
N ALA A 83 5.70 -17.71 1.92
CA ALA A 83 5.06 -16.81 0.97
C ALA A 83 3.63 -16.46 1.41
N GLU A 84 2.86 -17.47 1.85
CA GLU A 84 1.48 -17.28 2.31
C GLU A 84 1.42 -16.55 3.65
N LEU A 85 2.35 -16.84 4.57
CA LEU A 85 2.47 -16.10 5.83
C LEU A 85 2.73 -14.61 5.58
N LEU A 86 3.69 -14.29 4.70
CA LEU A 86 3.99 -12.93 4.31
C LEU A 86 2.79 -12.28 3.60
N ARG A 87 2.10 -13.00 2.73
CA ARG A 87 0.91 -12.50 2.02
C ARG A 87 -0.18 -12.10 3.00
N ASN A 88 -0.43 -12.93 4.01
CA ASN A 88 -1.42 -12.66 5.05
C ASN A 88 -1.01 -11.48 5.95
N TYR A 89 0.27 -11.38 6.30
CA TYR A 89 0.80 -10.21 7.02
C TYR A 89 0.62 -8.92 6.21
N LEU A 90 0.99 -8.93 4.93
CA LEU A 90 0.83 -7.78 4.04
C LEU A 90 -0.64 -7.43 3.80
N LYS A 91 -1.55 -8.41 3.84
CA LYS A 91 -2.99 -8.16 3.78
C LYS A 91 -3.49 -7.39 5.01
N GLN A 92 -3.11 -7.82 6.21
CA GLN A 92 -3.51 -7.15 7.46
C GLN A 92 -3.06 -5.69 7.52
N ILE A 93 -1.80 -5.41 7.15
CA ILE A 93 -1.31 -4.02 7.15
C ILE A 93 -2.01 -3.15 6.10
N ARG A 94 -2.41 -3.73 4.96
CA ARG A 94 -3.17 -3.01 3.91
C ARG A 94 -4.56 -2.64 4.38
N GLU A 95 -5.23 -3.55 5.07
CA GLU A 95 -6.56 -3.32 5.65
C GLU A 95 -6.51 -2.20 6.71
N GLU A 96 -5.52 -2.25 7.60
CA GLU A 96 -5.32 -1.23 8.64
C GLU A 96 -5.03 0.15 8.03
N ALA A 97 -4.06 0.22 7.10
CA ALA A 97 -3.67 1.45 6.42
C ALA A 97 -4.84 2.04 5.61
N SER A 98 -5.65 1.19 4.97
CA SER A 98 -6.85 1.59 4.25
C SER A 98 -7.88 2.27 5.12
N GLY A 99 -8.15 1.72 6.31
CA GLY A 99 -9.06 2.33 7.27
C GLY A 99 -8.62 3.74 7.69
N ARG A 100 -7.33 3.90 7.98
CA ARG A 100 -6.74 5.22 8.28
C ARG A 100 -6.81 6.17 7.09
N LEU A 101 -6.51 5.68 5.89
CA LEU A 101 -6.51 6.48 4.67
C LEU A 101 -7.92 7.02 4.36
N LEU A 102 -8.95 6.18 4.45
CA LEU A 102 -10.34 6.61 4.26
C LEU A 102 -10.76 7.66 5.28
N SER A 103 -10.40 7.47 6.55
CA SER A 103 -10.62 8.47 7.59
C SER A 103 -9.97 9.80 7.20
N VAL A 104 -8.68 9.83 6.86
CA VAL A 104 -8.00 11.08 6.48
C VAL A 104 -8.55 11.69 5.19
N ALA A 105 -8.89 10.88 4.18
CA ALA A 105 -9.33 11.37 2.89
C ALA A 105 -10.73 12.00 2.91
N TYR A 106 -11.61 11.55 3.82
CA TYR A 106 -13.02 11.96 3.87
C TYR A 106 -13.45 12.62 5.19
N CYS A 107 -12.59 12.68 6.23
CA CYS A 107 -12.91 13.34 7.51
C CYS A 107 -12.93 14.88 7.44
N CYS A 108 -12.70 15.48 6.27
CA CYS A 108 -13.05 16.87 5.98
C CYS A 108 -14.06 16.89 4.83
N GLY A 109 -15.34 16.73 5.17
CA GLY A 109 -16.41 17.23 4.30
C GLY A 109 -16.28 18.75 4.22
N PHE A 110 -16.18 19.28 3.01
CA PHE A 110 -16.54 20.67 2.74
C PHE A 110 -18.06 20.75 2.56
#